data_AF-A0AAU7WMW6-F1
#
_entry.id   AF-A0AAU7WMW6-F1
#
_cell.length_a   1.000
_cell.length_b   1.000
_cell.length_c   1.000
_cell.angle_alpha   90.00
_cell.angle_beta   90.00
_cell.angle_gamma   90.00
#
_symmetry.space_group_name_H-M   'P 1'
#
loop_
_entity.id
_entity.type
_entity.pdbx_description
1 polymer ?
#
loop_
_entity_poly.entity_id
_entity_poly.type
_entity_poly.pdbx_seq_one_letter_code
_entity_poly.pdbx_strand_id
1 'polypeptide(L)'
;MHRLYRFCLFGLALLSSIAASAAPTDQELIAALYANVQARQDWQAQARQCPGDNMPARAAIRATQANRCETPEQLGACLQRCEAGDGNDCYWLATTLQQAKGPAEGYEPLYQRACSLGLVSGCTNRAAGMLTADADSQGTRHCAVQTFNKACELDDPWACTMYGFHLSRGIGVAPDADLALKVLDKSCKYGPADPACSGARQLQEEIREAIRAARP
;
A
#
# COMPACT_ATOMS: atom_id res chain seq x y z
N MET A 1 55.27 71.56 13.11
CA MET A 1 53.80 71.44 12.92
C MET A 1 53.51 70.06 12.34
N HIS A 2 53.18 69.11 13.21
CA HIS A 2 52.88 67.71 12.86
C HIS A 2 51.41 67.58 12.39
N ARG A 3 51.18 66.93 11.25
CA ARG A 3 49.86 66.35 10.91
C ARG A 3 50.04 64.86 10.68
N LEU A 4 49.59 64.08 11.66
CA LEU A 4 49.49 62.63 11.67
C LEU A 4 48.32 62.20 10.78
N TYR A 5 48.59 61.46 9.71
CA TYR A 5 47.56 60.68 9.00
C TYR A 5 47.36 59.35 9.73
N ARG A 6 46.25 59.23 10.45
CA ARG A 6 45.78 57.99 11.07
C ARG A 6 45.12 57.14 9.98
N PHE A 7 45.82 56.11 9.50
CA PHE A 7 45.22 55.03 8.72
C PHE A 7 44.43 54.11 9.67
N CYS A 8 43.10 54.21 9.67
CA CYS A 8 42.23 53.21 10.30
C CYS A 8 42.09 52.01 9.33
N LEU A 9 42.91 50.98 9.54
CA LEU A 9 42.67 49.64 9.01
C LEU A 9 41.47 49.03 9.75
N PHE A 10 40.27 49.21 9.22
CA PHE A 10 39.12 48.42 9.66
C PHE A 10 39.28 47.00 9.12
N GLY A 11 39.69 46.07 10.00
CA GLY A 11 39.71 44.65 9.69
C GLY A 11 38.29 44.16 9.39
N LEU A 12 38.08 43.68 8.16
CA LEU A 12 36.92 42.89 7.79
C LEU A 12 37.00 41.55 8.51
N ALA A 13 36.32 41.43 9.65
CA ALA A 13 36.02 40.15 10.27
C ALA A 13 35.03 39.41 9.37
N LEU A 14 35.54 38.45 8.58
CA LEU A 14 34.72 37.46 7.89
C LEU A 14 34.06 36.56 8.94
N LEU A 15 32.86 36.94 9.37
CA LEU A 15 31.96 36.06 10.11
C LEU A 15 31.48 34.98 9.14
N SER A 16 32.19 33.86 9.11
CA SER A 16 31.70 32.62 8.48
C SER A 16 30.50 32.13 9.27
N SER A 17 29.29 32.52 8.85
CA SER A 17 28.04 31.96 9.33
C SER A 17 27.97 30.49 8.90
N ILE A 18 28.36 29.60 9.82
CA ILE A 18 28.02 28.19 9.73
C ILE A 18 26.51 28.11 9.89
N ALA A 19 25.78 28.01 8.77
CA ALA A 19 24.37 27.67 8.80
C ALA A 19 24.24 26.26 9.38
N ALA A 20 23.84 26.16 10.64
CA ALA A 20 23.40 24.89 11.21
C ALA A 20 22.19 24.43 10.38
N SER A 21 22.32 23.33 9.63
CA SER A 21 21.19 22.76 8.91
C SER A 21 20.13 22.34 9.92
N ALA A 22 18.94 22.96 9.88
CA ALA A 22 17.81 22.51 10.66
C ALA A 22 17.49 21.04 10.32
N ALA A 23 17.05 20.27 11.32
CA ALA A 23 16.58 18.92 11.08
C ALA A 23 15.37 18.96 10.12
N PRO A 24 15.26 18.00 9.19
CA PRO A 24 14.13 17.94 8.27
C PRO A 24 12.82 17.73 9.03
N THR A 25 11.76 18.35 8.53
CA THR A 25 10.37 18.15 9.00
C THR A 25 9.83 16.78 8.59
N ASP A 26 8.79 16.31 9.27
CA ASP A 26 8.09 15.05 8.93
C ASP A 26 7.63 15.01 7.47
N GLN A 27 7.15 16.15 6.96
CA GLN A 27 6.69 16.27 5.59
C GLN A 27 7.85 16.16 4.59
N GLU A 28 9.02 16.72 4.90
CA GLU A 28 10.22 16.57 4.09
C GLU A 28 10.76 15.12 4.11
N LEU A 29 10.70 14.46 5.27
CA LEU A 29 11.06 13.04 5.40
C LEU A 29 10.16 12.15 4.54
N ILE A 30 8.84 12.34 4.63
CA ILE A 30 7.86 11.58 3.85
C ILE A 30 8.02 11.87 2.34
N ALA A 31 8.21 13.14 1.97
CA ALA A 31 8.45 13.52 0.57
C ALA A 31 9.72 12.85 0.00
N ALA A 32 10.80 12.79 0.79
CA ALA A 32 12.02 12.11 0.40
C ALA A 32 11.77 10.59 0.21
N LEU A 33 10.94 9.96 1.02
CA LEU A 33 10.61 8.54 0.88
C LEU A 33 9.83 8.25 -0.40
N TYR A 34 8.83 9.08 -0.75
CA TYR A 34 8.16 8.95 -2.05
C TYR A 34 9.16 9.04 -3.21
N ALA A 35 10.05 10.04 -3.17
CA ALA A 35 11.06 10.23 -4.21
C ALA A 35 12.01 9.02 -4.32
N ASN A 36 12.42 8.44 -3.18
CA ASN A 36 13.23 7.22 -3.16
C ASN A 36 12.50 6.06 -3.85
N VAL A 37 11.24 5.79 -3.50
CA VAL A 37 10.44 4.70 -4.12
C VAL A 37 10.20 4.96 -5.62
N GLN A 38 9.96 6.22 -6.00
CA GLN A 38 9.77 6.61 -7.40
C GLN A 38 11.03 6.39 -8.25
N ALA A 39 12.22 6.62 -7.66
CA ALA A 39 13.49 6.41 -8.34
C ALA A 39 13.82 4.93 -8.61
N ARG A 40 13.15 3.98 -7.93
CA ARG A 40 13.37 2.54 -8.07
C ARG A 40 12.72 1.97 -9.34
N GLN A 41 13.39 2.13 -10.48
CA GLN A 41 12.89 1.65 -11.78
C GLN A 41 12.54 0.16 -11.79
N ASP A 42 13.29 -0.66 -11.04
CA ASP A 42 13.03 -2.09 -10.85
C ASP A 42 11.67 -2.32 -10.17
N TRP A 43 11.37 -1.57 -9.12
CA TRP A 43 10.10 -1.68 -8.39
C TRP A 43 8.94 -1.13 -9.23
N GLN A 44 9.16 -0.02 -9.93
CA GLN A 44 8.16 0.55 -10.84
C GLN A 44 7.81 -0.43 -11.97
N ALA A 45 8.80 -1.11 -12.54
CA ALA A 45 8.58 -2.13 -13.57
C ALA A 45 7.81 -3.33 -13.00
N GLN A 46 8.16 -3.79 -11.79
CA GLN A 46 7.44 -4.87 -11.12
C GLN A 46 5.97 -4.49 -10.85
N ALA A 47 5.70 -3.25 -10.42
CA ALA A 47 4.37 -2.74 -10.10
C ALA A 47 3.39 -2.72 -11.29
N ARG A 48 3.89 -2.81 -12.52
CA ARG A 48 3.07 -2.90 -13.75
C ARG A 48 2.56 -4.32 -14.03
N GLN A 49 3.12 -5.32 -13.37
CA GLN A 49 2.71 -6.71 -13.53
C GLN A 49 1.47 -7.00 -12.71
N CYS A 50 0.70 -8.02 -13.10
CA CYS A 50 -0.45 -8.42 -12.30
C CYS A 50 0.01 -9.00 -10.95
N PRO A 51 -0.53 -8.55 -9.80
CA PRO A 51 -0.07 -9.03 -8.50
C PRO A 51 -0.35 -10.52 -8.31
N GLY A 52 -1.50 -11.00 -8.79
CA GLY A 52 -1.87 -12.41 -8.76
C GLY A 52 -0.94 -13.33 -9.55
N ASP A 53 -0.12 -12.82 -10.47
CA ASP A 53 0.88 -13.61 -11.21
C ASP A 53 2.24 -13.63 -10.51
N ASN A 54 2.44 -12.74 -9.53
CA ASN A 54 3.65 -12.60 -8.74
C ASN A 54 3.51 -13.19 -7.32
N MET A 55 2.33 -13.69 -6.96
CA MET A 55 2.13 -14.39 -5.69
C MET A 55 3.04 -15.63 -5.61
N PRO A 56 3.88 -15.77 -4.57
CA PRO A 56 4.69 -16.95 -4.42
C PRO A 56 3.82 -18.15 -3.99
N ALA A 57 4.38 -19.36 -4.12
CA ALA A 57 3.70 -20.58 -3.72
C ALA A 57 3.26 -20.54 -2.24
N ARG A 58 2.19 -21.27 -1.89
CA ARG A 58 1.60 -21.29 -0.54
C ARG A 58 2.63 -21.51 0.59
N ALA A 59 3.65 -22.35 0.36
CA ALA A 59 4.71 -22.63 1.34
C ALA A 59 5.61 -21.42 1.65
N ALA A 60 5.66 -20.41 0.78
CA ALA A 60 6.45 -19.19 0.95
C ALA A 60 5.63 -18.02 1.53
N ILE A 61 4.31 -18.20 1.75
CA ILE A 61 3.45 -17.17 2.31
C ILE A 61 3.80 -16.92 3.78
N ARG A 62 3.79 -15.64 4.15
CA ARG A 62 4.05 -15.18 5.52
C ARG A 62 2.80 -14.52 6.09
N ALA A 63 2.63 -14.64 7.40
CA ALA A 63 1.62 -13.89 8.11
C ALA A 63 2.01 -12.42 8.21
N THR A 64 1.01 -11.54 8.13
CA THR A 64 1.17 -10.12 8.46
C THR A 64 1.50 -9.99 9.94
N GLN A 65 2.51 -9.17 10.25
CA GLN A 65 2.99 -8.88 11.60
C GLN A 65 2.56 -7.47 12.02
N ALA A 66 2.84 -7.11 13.27
CA ALA A 66 2.53 -5.78 13.80
C ALA A 66 3.19 -4.66 12.98
N ASN A 67 2.51 -3.52 12.88
CA ASN A 67 3.03 -2.34 12.21
C ASN A 67 4.25 -1.77 12.98
N ARG A 68 5.38 -1.60 12.28
CA ARG A 68 6.61 -0.99 12.82
C ARG A 68 7.01 0.29 12.08
N CYS A 69 6.14 0.78 11.20
CA CYS A 69 6.38 1.89 10.29
C CYS A 69 5.32 2.98 10.53
N GLU A 70 5.09 3.34 11.79
CA GLU A 70 3.99 4.21 12.19
C GLU A 70 4.41 5.69 12.22
N THR A 71 5.66 5.96 12.61
CA THR A 71 6.16 7.34 12.75
C THR A 71 7.14 7.70 11.64
N PRO A 72 7.23 8.98 11.23
CA PRO A 72 8.15 9.44 10.18
C PRO A 72 9.60 9.01 10.37
N GLU A 73 10.09 8.98 11.62
CA GLU A 73 11.46 8.61 11.96
C GLU A 73 11.75 7.11 11.73
N GLN A 74 10.73 6.26 11.81
CA GLN A 74 10.85 4.82 11.58
C GLN A 74 10.89 4.47 10.09
N LEU A 75 10.26 5.30 9.24
CA LEU A 75 9.99 4.94 7.85
C LEU A 75 11.27 4.71 7.03
N GLY A 76 12.35 5.45 7.30
CA GLY A 76 13.64 5.23 6.66
C GLY A 76 14.22 3.84 6.97
N ALA A 77 14.13 3.40 8.22
CA ALA A 77 14.56 2.06 8.62
C ALA A 77 13.64 0.97 8.05
N CYS A 78 12.33 1.24 7.94
CA CYS A 78 11.40 0.34 7.24
C CYS A 78 11.77 0.18 5.77
N LEU A 79 12.12 1.26 5.07
CA LEU A 79 12.55 1.19 3.68
C LEU A 79 13.79 0.29 3.54
N GLN A 80 14.81 0.47 4.39
CA GLN A 80 16.01 -0.37 4.38
C GLN A 80 15.71 -1.87 4.59
N ARG A 81 14.80 -2.20 5.51
CA ARG A 81 14.40 -3.60 5.74
C ARG A 81 13.56 -4.16 4.59
N CYS A 82 12.69 -3.34 3.99
CA CYS A 82 11.99 -3.71 2.77
C CYS A 82 12.94 -3.98 1.59
N GLU A 83 14.00 -3.17 1.45
CA GLU A 83 15.07 -3.38 0.48
C GLU A 83 15.79 -4.71 0.73
N ALA A 84 16.04 -5.04 2.00
CA ALA A 84 16.60 -6.32 2.44
C ALA A 84 15.63 -7.52 2.31
N GLY A 85 14.37 -7.30 1.91
CA GLY A 85 13.39 -8.35 1.64
C GLY A 85 12.39 -8.63 2.76
N ASP A 86 12.27 -7.74 3.76
CA ASP A 86 11.19 -7.82 4.75
C ASP A 86 9.87 -7.34 4.12
N GLY A 87 9.02 -8.30 3.72
CA GLY A 87 7.74 -8.00 3.10
C GLY A 87 6.73 -7.33 4.05
N ASN A 88 6.87 -7.48 5.37
CA ASN A 88 6.01 -6.77 6.32
C ASN A 88 6.38 -5.29 6.37
N ASP A 89 7.66 -4.94 6.40
CA ASP A 89 8.05 -3.53 6.36
C ASP A 89 7.75 -2.89 5.00
N CYS A 90 7.83 -3.64 3.90
CA CYS A 90 7.33 -3.15 2.60
C CYS A 90 5.83 -2.80 2.67
N TYR A 91 5.03 -3.71 3.22
CA TYR A 91 3.58 -3.53 3.34
C TYR A 91 3.23 -2.34 4.24
N TRP A 92 3.80 -2.28 5.45
CA TRP A 92 3.47 -1.23 6.40
C TRP A 92 3.99 0.14 5.98
N LEU A 93 5.17 0.21 5.37
CA LEU A 93 5.66 1.45 4.77
C LEU A 93 4.69 1.93 3.67
N ALA A 94 4.23 1.03 2.80
CA ALA A 94 3.26 1.37 1.76
C ALA A 94 1.96 1.93 2.36
N THR A 95 1.43 1.29 3.42
CA THR A 95 0.21 1.74 4.09
C THR A 95 0.37 3.11 4.73
N THR A 96 1.45 3.36 5.47
CA THR A 96 1.68 4.66 6.10
C THR A 96 1.88 5.76 5.06
N LEU A 97 2.62 5.48 3.98
CA LEU A 97 2.79 6.41 2.87
C LEU A 97 1.46 6.66 2.13
N GLN A 98 0.64 5.64 1.88
CA GLN A 98 -0.68 5.82 1.29
C GLN A 98 -1.58 6.71 2.17
N GLN A 99 -1.56 6.52 3.49
CA GLN A 99 -2.33 7.32 4.44
C GLN A 99 -1.86 8.78 4.50
N ALA A 100 -0.58 9.04 4.24
CA ALA A 100 -0.03 10.37 4.07
C ALA A 100 -0.41 11.04 2.73
N LYS A 101 -1.25 10.38 1.90
CA LYS A 101 -1.90 10.92 0.69
C LYS A 101 -0.93 11.48 -0.35
N GLY A 102 0.25 10.87 -0.49
CA GLY A 102 1.19 11.21 -1.55
C GLY A 102 0.86 10.56 -2.91
N PRO A 103 1.77 10.71 -3.88
CA PRO A 103 1.61 10.11 -5.21
C PRO A 103 1.66 8.59 -5.15
N ALA A 104 0.80 7.93 -5.92
CA ALA A 104 0.66 6.47 -5.94
C ALA A 104 1.96 5.75 -6.31
N GLU A 105 2.75 6.31 -7.20
CA GLU A 105 4.06 5.80 -7.62
C GLU A 105 5.06 5.72 -6.46
N GLY A 106 4.80 6.46 -5.37
CA GLY A 106 5.61 6.46 -4.16
C GLY A 106 5.24 5.39 -3.13
N TYR A 107 4.17 4.61 -3.33
CA TYR A 107 3.78 3.53 -2.40
C TYR A 107 3.20 2.26 -3.06
N GLU A 108 2.55 2.33 -4.22
CA GLU A 108 2.03 1.15 -4.95
C GLU A 108 3.11 0.09 -5.25
N PRO A 109 4.36 0.46 -5.64
CA PRO A 109 5.42 -0.52 -5.85
C PRO A 109 5.82 -1.27 -4.58
N LEU A 110 5.68 -0.66 -3.40
CA LEU A 110 5.96 -1.32 -2.13
C LEU A 110 4.92 -2.42 -1.84
N TYR A 111 3.64 -2.19 -2.15
CA TYR A 111 2.61 -3.24 -2.07
C TYR A 111 2.90 -4.41 -3.03
N GLN A 112 3.29 -4.11 -4.28
CA GLN A 112 3.69 -5.15 -5.23
C GLN A 112 4.91 -5.94 -4.73
N ARG A 113 5.89 -5.25 -4.15
CA ARG A 113 7.07 -5.90 -3.57
C ARG A 113 6.70 -6.78 -2.39
N ALA A 114 5.87 -6.30 -1.46
CA ALA A 114 5.34 -7.10 -0.35
C ALA A 114 4.63 -8.36 -0.85
N CYS A 115 3.80 -8.23 -1.90
CA CYS A 115 3.16 -9.35 -2.56
C CYS A 115 4.16 -10.42 -3.04
N SER A 116 5.19 -9.97 -3.75
CA SER A 116 6.24 -10.84 -4.31
C SER A 116 7.12 -11.48 -3.23
N LEU A 117 7.20 -10.87 -2.04
CA LEU A 117 7.87 -11.39 -0.85
C LEU A 117 6.97 -12.30 0.01
N GLY A 118 5.76 -12.62 -0.45
CA GLY A 118 4.85 -13.57 0.18
C GLY A 118 3.92 -12.99 1.23
N LEU A 119 3.77 -11.67 1.29
CA LEU A 119 2.72 -11.02 2.09
C LEU A 119 1.47 -10.85 1.23
N VAL A 120 0.50 -11.75 1.40
CA VAL A 120 -0.74 -11.80 0.59
C VAL A 120 -1.50 -10.48 0.65
N SER A 121 -1.57 -9.84 1.81
CA SER A 121 -2.26 -8.55 1.95
C SER A 121 -1.64 -7.46 1.05
N GLY A 122 -0.33 -7.52 0.77
CA GLY A 122 0.30 -6.66 -0.22
C GLY A 122 -0.28 -6.84 -1.63
N CYS A 123 -0.60 -8.08 -2.01
CA CYS A 123 -1.26 -8.34 -3.28
C CYS A 123 -2.69 -7.78 -3.32
N THR A 124 -3.44 -7.95 -2.23
CA THR A 124 -4.80 -7.41 -2.09
C THR A 124 -4.80 -5.89 -2.22
N ASN A 125 -3.93 -5.19 -1.48
CA ASN A 125 -3.83 -3.74 -1.54
C ASN A 125 -3.40 -3.25 -2.93
N ARG A 126 -2.44 -3.92 -3.58
CA ARG A 126 -2.03 -3.57 -4.93
C ARG A 126 -3.18 -3.72 -5.94
N ALA A 127 -3.92 -4.81 -5.89
CA ALA A 127 -5.09 -5.01 -6.76
C ALA A 127 -6.19 -3.97 -6.52
N ALA A 128 -6.43 -3.59 -5.27
CA ALA A 128 -7.35 -2.50 -4.95
C ALA A 128 -6.86 -1.16 -5.52
N GLY A 129 -5.57 -0.85 -5.38
CA GLY A 129 -4.95 0.36 -5.94
C GLY A 129 -5.05 0.42 -7.47
N MET A 130 -4.88 -0.72 -8.16
CA MET A 130 -5.10 -0.80 -9.62
C MET A 130 -6.53 -0.39 -10.01
N LEU A 131 -7.54 -0.90 -9.28
CA LEU A 131 -8.94 -0.54 -9.54
C LEU A 131 -9.22 0.92 -9.22
N THR A 132 -8.62 1.48 -8.16
CA THR A 132 -8.74 2.92 -7.87
C THR A 132 -8.16 3.78 -9.00
N ALA A 133 -7.07 3.35 -9.61
CA ALA A 133 -6.42 4.09 -10.70
C ALA A 133 -7.15 3.95 -12.04
N ASP A 134 -7.68 2.77 -12.35
CA ASP A 134 -8.26 2.46 -13.67
C ASP A 134 -9.31 1.34 -13.59
N ALA A 135 -10.45 1.64 -12.94
CA ALA A 135 -11.56 0.70 -12.79
C ALA A 135 -12.24 0.35 -14.13
N ASP A 136 -12.10 1.20 -15.16
CA ASP A 136 -12.79 1.07 -16.45
C ASP A 136 -12.06 0.12 -17.41
N SER A 137 -10.75 -0.06 -17.24
CA SER A 137 -9.99 -1.06 -17.98
C SER A 137 -10.42 -2.49 -17.64
N GLN A 138 -10.82 -3.23 -18.68
CA GLN A 138 -11.15 -4.65 -18.55
C GLN A 138 -9.94 -5.47 -18.10
N GLY A 139 -8.74 -5.15 -18.58
CA GLY A 139 -7.51 -5.82 -18.18
C GLY A 139 -7.22 -5.60 -16.68
N THR A 140 -7.40 -4.38 -16.21
CA THR A 140 -7.24 -4.03 -14.79
C THR A 140 -8.23 -4.79 -13.91
N ARG A 141 -9.52 -4.80 -14.29
CA ARG A 141 -10.54 -5.58 -13.56
C ARG A 141 -10.24 -7.07 -13.53
N HIS A 142 -9.86 -7.65 -14.66
CA HIS A 142 -9.54 -9.08 -14.73
C HIS A 142 -8.37 -9.43 -13.83
N CYS A 143 -7.28 -8.66 -13.89
CA CYS A 143 -6.12 -8.85 -13.04
C CYS A 143 -6.47 -8.70 -11.54
N ALA A 144 -7.23 -7.65 -11.17
CA ALA A 144 -7.60 -7.41 -9.79
C ALA A 144 -8.48 -8.55 -9.22
N VAL A 145 -9.49 -8.99 -9.98
CA VAL A 145 -10.38 -10.07 -9.55
C VAL A 145 -9.65 -11.42 -9.46
N GLN A 146 -8.78 -11.74 -10.42
CA GLN A 146 -7.89 -12.90 -10.33
C GLN A 146 -7.03 -12.85 -9.05
N THR A 147 -6.49 -11.67 -8.74
CA THR A 147 -5.67 -11.45 -7.54
C THR A 147 -6.51 -11.65 -6.27
N PHE A 148 -7.69 -11.05 -6.18
CA PHE A 148 -8.57 -11.21 -5.01
C PHE A 148 -8.99 -12.66 -4.80
N ASN A 149 -9.30 -13.40 -5.88
CA ASN A 149 -9.62 -14.83 -5.75
C ASN A 149 -8.43 -15.60 -5.15
N LYS A 150 -7.23 -15.49 -5.74
CA LYS A 150 -6.03 -16.19 -5.25
C LYS A 150 -5.67 -15.79 -3.80
N ALA A 151 -5.74 -14.51 -3.48
CA ALA A 151 -5.48 -14.03 -2.11
C ALA A 151 -6.55 -14.53 -1.12
N CYS A 152 -7.81 -14.62 -1.54
CA CYS A 152 -8.87 -15.19 -0.72
C CYS A 152 -8.66 -16.70 -0.49
N GLU A 153 -8.21 -17.46 -1.50
CA GLU A 153 -7.81 -18.87 -1.34
C GLU A 153 -6.67 -19.05 -0.34
N LEU A 154 -5.83 -18.03 -0.17
CA LEU A 154 -4.77 -17.92 0.84
C LEU A 154 -5.23 -17.29 2.16
N ASP A 155 -6.55 -17.17 2.34
CA ASP A 155 -7.20 -16.73 3.57
C ASP A 155 -6.85 -15.29 3.99
N ASP A 156 -6.66 -14.39 3.01
CA ASP A 156 -6.65 -12.94 3.24
C ASP A 156 -8.09 -12.42 3.37
N PRO A 157 -8.49 -11.86 4.53
CA PRO A 157 -9.87 -11.48 4.78
C PRO A 157 -10.40 -10.40 3.81
N TRP A 158 -9.59 -9.38 3.54
CA TRP A 158 -9.97 -8.29 2.63
C TRP A 158 -10.11 -8.77 1.19
N ALA A 159 -9.23 -9.67 0.73
CA ALA A 159 -9.37 -10.28 -0.59
C ALA A 159 -10.68 -11.05 -0.73
N CYS A 160 -11.12 -11.78 0.31
CA CYS A 160 -12.40 -12.47 0.28
C CYS A 160 -13.59 -11.51 0.20
N THR A 161 -13.53 -10.38 0.92
CA THR A 161 -14.54 -9.33 0.83
C THR A 161 -14.60 -8.72 -0.57
N MET A 162 -13.45 -8.38 -1.14
CA MET A 162 -13.37 -7.80 -2.49
C MET A 162 -13.80 -8.81 -3.57
N TYR A 163 -13.37 -10.07 -3.47
CA TYR A 163 -13.78 -11.08 -4.43
C TYR A 163 -15.30 -11.32 -4.38
N GLY A 164 -15.88 -11.42 -3.19
CA GLY A 164 -17.33 -11.53 -3.01
C GLY A 164 -18.10 -10.34 -3.59
N PHE A 165 -17.57 -9.12 -3.46
CA PHE A 165 -18.13 -7.91 -4.08
C PHE A 165 -18.12 -7.99 -5.61
N HIS A 166 -17.01 -8.42 -6.19
CA HIS A 166 -16.89 -8.54 -7.64
C HIS A 166 -17.79 -9.65 -8.22
N LEU A 167 -17.92 -10.76 -7.50
CA LEU A 167 -18.85 -11.85 -7.83
C LEU A 167 -20.31 -11.41 -7.73
N SER A 168 -20.71 -10.67 -6.70
CA SER A 168 -22.11 -10.26 -6.55
C SER A 168 -22.55 -9.25 -7.62
N ARG A 169 -21.60 -8.46 -8.15
CA ARG A 169 -21.86 -7.41 -9.14
C ARG A 169 -21.50 -7.80 -10.57
N GLY A 170 -20.86 -8.94 -10.79
CA GLY A 170 -20.40 -9.37 -12.12
C GLY A 170 -19.31 -8.46 -12.71
N ILE A 171 -18.47 -7.84 -11.87
CA ILE A 171 -17.46 -6.87 -12.30
C ILE A 171 -16.14 -7.60 -12.53
N GLY A 172 -15.77 -7.85 -13.79
CA GLY A 172 -14.52 -8.54 -14.14
C GLY A 172 -14.56 -10.07 -13.97
N VAL A 173 -15.70 -10.61 -13.56
CA VAL A 173 -16.03 -12.03 -13.42
C VAL A 173 -17.53 -12.21 -13.69
N ALA A 174 -17.96 -13.41 -14.10
CA ALA A 174 -19.38 -13.71 -14.19
C ALA A 174 -20.04 -13.57 -12.81
N PRO A 175 -21.26 -12.98 -12.72
CA PRO A 175 -21.93 -12.85 -11.45
C PRO A 175 -22.30 -14.21 -10.86
N ASP A 176 -22.03 -14.40 -9.57
CA ASP A 176 -22.35 -15.62 -8.83
C ASP A 176 -22.60 -15.26 -7.36
N ALA A 177 -23.89 -15.11 -7.01
CA ALA A 177 -24.31 -14.67 -5.68
C ALA A 177 -24.07 -15.74 -4.60
N ASP A 178 -24.21 -17.02 -4.94
CA ASP A 178 -24.00 -18.12 -3.99
C ASP A 178 -22.52 -18.28 -3.68
N LEU A 179 -21.66 -18.21 -4.69
CA LEU A 179 -20.21 -18.19 -4.48
C LEU A 179 -19.79 -16.93 -3.70
N ALA A 180 -20.38 -15.76 -4.01
CA ALA A 180 -20.11 -14.53 -3.28
C ALA A 180 -20.39 -14.71 -1.78
N LEU A 181 -21.57 -15.23 -1.40
CA LEU A 181 -21.91 -15.48 0.00
C LEU A 181 -20.92 -16.43 0.68
N LYS A 182 -20.53 -17.50 -0.02
CA LYS A 182 -19.57 -18.50 0.49
C LYS A 182 -18.19 -17.93 0.73
N VAL A 183 -17.64 -17.13 -0.20
CA VAL A 183 -16.31 -16.55 -0.02
C VAL A 183 -16.31 -15.45 1.05
N LEU A 184 -17.41 -14.71 1.19
CA LEU A 184 -17.57 -13.67 2.22
C LEU A 184 -17.50 -14.21 3.66
N ASP A 185 -17.92 -15.46 3.89
CA ASP A 185 -17.78 -16.09 5.21
C ASP A 185 -16.31 -16.20 5.66
N LYS A 186 -15.37 -16.31 4.71
CA LYS A 186 -13.93 -16.39 5.00
C LYS A 186 -13.35 -15.06 5.51
N SER A 187 -14.01 -13.94 5.24
CA SER A 187 -13.57 -12.61 5.70
C SER A 187 -13.58 -12.47 7.22
N CYS A 188 -14.26 -13.36 7.94
CA CYS A 188 -14.35 -13.33 9.41
C CYS A 188 -13.28 -14.17 10.12
N LYS A 189 -12.18 -14.52 9.43
CA LYS A 189 -11.06 -15.31 9.98
C LYS A 189 -10.52 -14.81 11.32
N TYR A 190 -10.39 -13.49 11.49
CA TYR A 190 -9.88 -12.88 12.74
C TYR A 190 -11.00 -12.42 13.68
N GLY A 191 -12.22 -12.90 13.45
CA GLY A 191 -13.38 -12.64 14.30
C GLY A 191 -14.29 -11.51 13.77
N PRO A 192 -15.42 -11.28 14.45
CA PRO A 192 -16.47 -10.38 14.00
C PRO A 192 -16.10 -8.90 14.02
N ALA A 193 -15.10 -8.52 14.83
CA ALA A 193 -14.64 -7.14 14.94
C ALA A 193 -13.63 -6.76 13.84
N ASP A 194 -13.17 -7.72 13.04
CA ASP A 194 -12.30 -7.44 11.90
C ASP A 194 -13.05 -6.55 10.87
N PRO A 195 -12.46 -5.44 10.42
CA PRO A 195 -13.09 -4.57 9.43
C PRO A 195 -13.50 -5.29 8.13
N ALA A 196 -12.73 -6.28 7.67
CA ALA A 196 -13.07 -7.06 6.48
C ALA A 196 -14.32 -7.91 6.72
N CYS A 197 -14.47 -8.48 7.93
CA CYS A 197 -15.67 -9.22 8.33
C CYS A 197 -16.90 -8.32 8.39
N SER A 198 -16.77 -7.12 8.97
CA SER A 198 -17.87 -6.15 9.04
C SER A 198 -18.36 -5.79 7.64
N GLY A 199 -17.46 -5.46 6.72
CA GLY A 199 -17.80 -5.17 5.32
C GLY A 199 -18.39 -6.39 4.59
N ALA A 200 -17.89 -7.59 4.87
CA ALA A 200 -18.42 -8.80 4.29
C ALA A 200 -19.86 -9.08 4.73
N ARG A 201 -20.17 -8.92 6.02
CA ARG A 201 -21.52 -9.13 6.56
C ARG A 201 -22.54 -8.18 5.95
N GLN A 202 -22.19 -6.90 5.84
CA GLN A 202 -23.03 -5.92 5.15
C GLN A 202 -23.33 -6.37 3.72
N LEU A 203 -22.31 -6.76 2.97
CA LEU A 203 -22.49 -7.24 1.60
C LEU A 203 -23.32 -8.53 1.52
N GLN A 204 -23.17 -9.44 2.48
CA GLN A 204 -23.99 -10.65 2.54
C GLN A 204 -25.48 -10.33 2.78
N GLU A 205 -25.79 -9.33 3.59
CA GLU A 205 -27.17 -8.86 3.79
C GLU A 205 -27.74 -8.31 2.49
N GLU A 206 -27.02 -7.43 1.81
CA GLU A 206 -27.39 -6.86 0.49
C GLU A 206 -27.68 -7.97 -0.54
N ILE A 207 -26.79 -8.96 -0.65
CA ILE A 207 -26.96 -10.09 -1.58
C ILE A 207 -28.21 -10.91 -1.24
N ARG A 208 -28.41 -11.25 0.04
CA ARG A 208 -29.57 -12.06 0.46
C ARG A 208 -30.88 -11.32 0.25
N GLU A 209 -30.90 -10.00 0.44
CA GLU A 209 -32.05 -9.16 0.15
C GLU A 209 -32.38 -9.15 -1.34
N ALA A 210 -31.38 -8.93 -2.20
CA ALA A 210 -31.55 -8.97 -3.64
C ALA A 210 -32.10 -10.33 -4.12
N ILE A 211 -31.57 -11.45 -3.59
CA ILE A 211 -32.08 -12.80 -3.89
C ILE A 211 -33.55 -12.94 -3.47
N ARG A 212 -33.93 -12.47 -2.27
CA ARG A 212 -35.32 -12.53 -1.80
C ARG A 212 -36.25 -11.69 -2.68
N ALA A 213 -35.83 -10.49 -3.05
CA ALA A 213 -36.62 -9.58 -3.90
C ALA A 213 -36.81 -10.12 -5.33
N ALA A 214 -35.88 -10.95 -5.82
CA ALA A 214 -35.96 -11.58 -7.14
C ALA A 214 -36.83 -12.85 -7.16
N ARG A 215 -37.35 -13.32 -6.02
CA ARG A 215 -38.27 -14.47 -5.99
C ARG A 215 -39.66 -14.03 -6.48
N PRO A 216 -40.28 -14.78 -7.40
CA PRO A 216 -41.61 -14.46 -7.95
C PRO A 216 -42.73 -14.62 -6.92
#